data_AF-A0A9E0PWL5-F1
#
_entry.id   AF-A0A9E0PWL5-F1
#
_cell.length_a   1.000
_cell.length_b   1.000
_cell.length_c   1.000
_cell.angle_alpha   90.00
_cell.angle_beta   90.00
_cell.angle_gamma   90.00
#
_symmetry.space_group_name_H-M   'P 1'
#
loop_
_entity.id
_entity.type
_entity.pdbx_description
1 polymer ?
#
loop_
_entity_poly.entity_id
_entity_poly.type
_entity_poly.pdbx_seq_one_letter_code
_entity_poly.pdbx_strand_id
1 'polypeptide(L)'
;MKTPKLFHPVLAATLTLLALTAIQPALAGDFEAGCKLYTAKDYKGAKASFEKVVKAYPNFALAHYYLGNILMSSGQSAQAKQEYQLCLDAHPDATTAGYCQTILGKLGSARSGSSSSAAASTPVASASTVAEADGGQSGEAAKRKKLIMDKANQEIAALSAECKERMEKGNGSGETTHKYIKPDGSVIYDLDPETRAAIQKEYNQKIDKIREMAEYQCKFIK
;
A
#
# COMPACT_ATOMS: atom_id res chain seq x y z
N MET A 1 -11.25 42.23 40.08
CA MET A 1 -12.13 41.54 39.13
C MET A 1 -11.28 41.11 37.95
N LYS A 2 -11.05 39.81 37.77
CA LYS A 2 -10.08 39.25 36.82
C LYS A 2 -10.88 38.38 35.84
N THR A 3 -11.02 38.82 34.60
CA THR A 3 -11.71 38.05 33.55
C THR A 3 -10.85 36.83 33.19
N PRO A 4 -11.41 35.62 33.14
CA PRO A 4 -10.68 34.46 32.65
C PRO A 4 -10.63 34.52 31.12
N LYS A 5 -9.42 34.37 30.59
CA LYS A 5 -9.14 34.24 29.15
C LYS A 5 -9.82 32.97 28.63
N LEU A 6 -10.78 33.13 27.73
CA LEU A 6 -11.41 32.07 26.95
C LEU A 6 -10.37 31.54 25.96
N PHE A 7 -9.51 30.62 26.39
CA PHE A 7 -8.62 29.87 25.50
C PHE A 7 -9.47 28.84 24.77
N HIS A 8 -9.78 29.08 23.49
CA HIS A 8 -10.58 28.21 22.63
C HIS A 8 -9.83 26.89 22.32
N PRO A 9 -10.25 25.73 22.86
CA PRO A 9 -9.71 24.43 22.44
C PRO A 9 -10.11 24.06 21.01
N VAL A 10 -11.13 24.72 20.46
CA VAL A 10 -11.68 24.48 19.11
C VAL A 10 -10.68 24.91 18.03
N LEU A 11 -9.93 26.00 18.24
CA LEU A 11 -8.95 26.52 17.27
C LEU A 11 -7.72 25.62 17.13
N ALA A 12 -7.28 24.98 18.23
CA ALA A 12 -6.18 24.02 18.20
C ALA A 12 -6.59 22.72 17.51
N ALA A 13 -7.82 22.24 17.76
CA ALA A 13 -8.36 21.04 17.14
C ALA A 13 -8.57 21.18 15.61
N THR A 14 -9.01 22.35 15.14
CA THR A 14 -9.13 22.62 13.70
C THR A 14 -7.77 22.76 13.01
N LEU A 15 -6.76 23.30 13.70
CA LEU A 15 -5.40 23.44 13.14
C LEU A 15 -4.72 22.07 12.98
N THR A 16 -4.92 21.15 13.93
CA THR A 16 -4.45 19.77 13.79
C THR A 16 -5.17 19.00 12.68
N LEU A 17 -6.46 19.27 12.45
CA LEU A 17 -7.24 18.61 11.40
C LEU A 17 -6.85 19.09 10.00
N LEU A 18 -6.57 20.39 9.83
CA LEU A 18 -6.13 20.97 8.55
C LEU A 18 -4.73 20.49 8.14
N ALA A 19 -3.83 20.32 9.13
CA ALA A 19 -2.51 19.75 8.90
C ALA A 19 -2.61 18.31 8.40
N LEU A 20 -3.50 17.48 8.97
CA LEU A 20 -3.64 16.07 8.56
C LEU A 20 -4.14 15.92 7.12
N THR A 21 -5.01 16.83 6.65
CA THR A 21 -5.54 16.83 5.27
C THR A 21 -4.53 17.31 4.22
N ALA A 22 -3.58 18.17 4.58
CA ALA A 22 -2.58 18.70 3.64
C ALA A 22 -1.38 17.77 3.40
N ILE A 23 -1.18 16.77 4.27
CA ILE A 23 -0.03 15.85 4.18
C ILE A 23 -0.26 14.75 3.13
N GLN A 24 -1.51 14.33 2.89
CA GLN A 24 -1.83 13.33 1.85
C GLN A 24 -1.46 13.75 0.42
N PRO A 25 -1.78 14.98 -0.07
CA PRO A 25 -1.42 15.38 -1.42
C PRO A 25 0.10 15.63 -1.60
N ALA A 26 0.79 16.11 -0.56
CA ALA A 26 2.24 16.32 -0.61
C ALA A 26 3.01 14.98 -0.71
N LEU A 27 2.57 13.95 0.04
CA LEU A 27 3.11 12.60 -0.06
C LEU A 27 2.96 12.02 -1.46
N ALA A 28 1.76 12.12 -2.03
CA ALA A 28 1.47 11.61 -3.36
C ALA A 28 2.31 12.33 -4.43
N GLY A 29 2.47 13.66 -4.31
CA GLY A 29 3.28 14.46 -5.22
C GLY A 29 4.78 14.13 -5.15
N ASP A 30 5.36 14.04 -3.95
CA ASP A 30 6.78 13.71 -3.78
C ASP A 30 7.08 12.27 -4.25
N PHE A 31 6.19 11.31 -4.00
CA PHE A 31 6.34 9.94 -4.49
C PHE A 31 6.24 9.85 -6.01
N GLU A 32 5.24 10.50 -6.62
CA GLU A 32 5.09 10.52 -8.08
C GLU A 32 6.29 11.20 -8.77
N ALA A 33 6.78 12.31 -8.20
CA ALA A 33 8.00 12.95 -8.66
C ALA A 33 9.22 12.03 -8.57
N GLY A 34 9.36 11.29 -7.45
CA GLY A 34 10.40 10.27 -7.28
C GLY A 34 10.33 9.18 -8.36
N CYS A 35 9.13 8.66 -8.65
CA CYS A 35 8.90 7.66 -9.69
C CYS A 35 9.27 8.20 -11.09
N LYS A 36 8.87 9.43 -11.43
CA LYS A 36 9.23 10.08 -12.70
C LYS A 36 10.74 10.26 -12.86
N LEU A 37 11.43 10.68 -11.79
CA LEU A 37 12.88 10.83 -11.81
C LEU A 37 13.60 9.47 -11.90
N TYR A 38 13.05 8.45 -11.23
CA TYR A 38 13.57 7.09 -11.27
C TYR A 38 13.47 6.49 -12.68
N THR A 39 12.34 6.67 -13.38
CA THR A 39 12.19 6.23 -14.78
C THR A 39 13.08 7.02 -15.73
N ALA A 40 13.34 8.30 -15.45
CA ALA A 40 14.33 9.12 -16.15
C ALA A 40 15.79 8.75 -15.85
N LYS A 41 16.04 7.77 -14.96
CA LYS A 41 17.38 7.36 -14.46
C LYS A 41 18.13 8.47 -13.72
N ASP A 42 17.46 9.54 -13.33
CA ASP A 42 18.02 10.51 -12.39
C ASP A 42 17.89 9.96 -10.97
N TYR A 43 18.78 9.03 -10.64
CA TYR A 43 18.79 8.35 -9.35
C TYR A 43 19.08 9.30 -8.18
N LYS A 44 19.77 10.43 -8.42
CA LYS A 44 20.07 11.42 -7.40
C LYS A 44 18.80 12.22 -7.05
N GLY A 45 18.08 12.69 -8.05
CA GLY A 45 16.79 13.36 -7.87
C GLY A 45 15.74 12.43 -7.27
N ALA A 46 15.64 11.21 -7.79
CA ALA A 46 14.69 10.20 -7.30
C ALA A 46 14.93 9.86 -5.82
N LYS A 47 16.19 9.68 -5.41
CA LYS A 47 16.56 9.43 -4.01
C LYS A 47 16.09 10.55 -3.10
N ALA A 48 16.33 11.81 -3.47
CA ALA A 48 15.92 12.95 -2.66
C ALA A 48 14.39 13.00 -2.47
N SER A 49 13.62 12.68 -3.52
CA SER A 49 12.16 12.60 -3.44
C SER A 49 11.68 11.46 -2.55
N PHE A 50 12.25 10.25 -2.70
CA PHE A 50 11.88 9.11 -1.84
C PHE A 50 12.31 9.29 -0.38
N GLU A 51 13.43 9.97 -0.11
CA GLU A 51 13.84 10.32 1.26
C GLU A 51 12.85 11.28 1.95
N LYS A 52 12.25 12.22 1.20
CA LYS A 52 11.17 13.07 1.75
C LYS A 52 9.94 12.23 2.11
N VAL A 53 9.58 11.29 1.23
CA VAL A 53 8.47 10.35 1.44
C VAL A 53 8.70 9.53 2.72
N VAL A 54 9.89 8.94 2.89
CA VAL A 54 10.22 8.14 4.09
C VAL A 54 10.31 8.99 5.36
N LYS A 55 10.78 10.24 5.26
CA LYS A 55 10.77 11.18 6.41
C LYS A 55 9.36 11.51 6.89
N ALA A 56 8.42 11.70 5.96
CA ALA A 56 7.04 11.96 6.29
C ALA A 56 6.28 10.69 6.70
N TYR A 57 6.60 9.55 6.07
CA TYR A 57 5.96 8.26 6.28
C TYR A 57 7.02 7.14 6.36
N PRO A 58 7.57 6.88 7.56
CA PRO A 58 8.62 5.89 7.75
C PRO A 58 8.21 4.46 7.41
N ASN A 59 6.90 4.18 7.33
CA ASN A 59 6.36 2.87 7.00
C ASN A 59 5.83 2.81 5.56
N PHE A 60 6.28 3.69 4.67
CA PHE A 60 5.86 3.68 3.27
C PHE A 60 6.71 2.70 2.46
N ALA A 61 6.25 1.45 2.39
CA ALA A 61 7.02 0.32 1.86
C ALA A 61 7.57 0.56 0.44
N LEU A 62 6.79 1.15 -0.46
CA LEU A 62 7.23 1.41 -1.84
C LEU A 62 8.44 2.36 -1.91
N ALA A 63 8.53 3.38 -1.04
CA ALA A 63 9.69 4.26 -1.05
C ALA A 63 10.97 3.54 -0.59
N HIS A 64 10.88 2.68 0.41
CA HIS A 64 11.99 1.81 0.81
C HIS A 64 12.42 0.86 -0.32
N TYR A 65 11.46 0.28 -1.06
CA TYR A 65 11.76 -0.52 -2.24
C TYR A 65 12.54 0.26 -3.32
N TYR A 66 12.07 1.47 -3.68
CA TYR A 66 12.76 2.27 -4.69
C TYR A 66 14.11 2.81 -4.21
N LEU A 67 14.25 3.17 -2.93
CA LEU A 67 15.55 3.51 -2.35
C LEU A 67 16.52 2.33 -2.42
N GLY A 68 16.06 1.11 -2.10
CA GLY A 68 16.84 -0.12 -2.27
C GLY A 68 17.30 -0.31 -3.72
N ASN A 69 16.43 -0.10 -4.70
CA ASN A 69 16.79 -0.19 -6.12
C ASN A 69 17.84 0.85 -6.53
N ILE A 70 17.70 2.10 -6.07
CA ILE A 70 18.67 3.17 -6.35
C ILE A 70 20.04 2.83 -5.75
N LEU A 71 20.06 2.31 -4.52
CA LEU A 71 21.29 1.89 -3.84
C LEU A 71 21.94 0.70 -4.57
N MET A 72 21.14 -0.24 -5.08
CA MET A 72 21.63 -1.32 -5.95
C MET A 72 22.28 -0.78 -7.22
N SER A 73 21.65 0.18 -7.91
CA SER A 73 22.23 0.84 -9.08
C SER A 73 23.52 1.61 -8.77
N SER A 74 23.69 2.03 -7.51
CA SER A 74 24.88 2.74 -7.03
C SER A 74 25.97 1.79 -6.47
N GLY A 75 25.77 0.47 -6.55
CA GLY A 75 26.71 -0.53 -6.01
C GLY A 75 26.70 -0.66 -4.48
N GLN A 76 25.79 0.03 -3.79
CA GLN A 76 25.68 0.05 -2.33
C GLN A 76 24.81 -1.09 -1.80
N SER A 77 25.17 -2.34 -2.15
CA SER A 77 24.33 -3.53 -1.89
C SER A 77 24.03 -3.79 -0.41
N ALA A 78 24.92 -3.41 0.51
CA ALA A 78 24.68 -3.54 1.94
C ALA A 78 23.56 -2.62 2.44
N GLN A 79 23.56 -1.36 2.00
CA GLN A 79 22.53 -0.38 2.33
C GLN A 79 21.22 -0.72 1.61
N ALA A 80 21.29 -1.20 0.36
CA ALA A 80 20.12 -1.68 -0.36
C ALA A 80 19.42 -2.83 0.38
N LYS A 81 20.19 -3.77 0.94
CA LYS A 81 19.65 -4.87 1.75
C LYS A 81 18.84 -4.35 2.94
N GLN A 82 19.32 -3.32 3.61
CA GLN A 82 18.63 -2.70 4.73
C GLN A 82 17.31 -2.06 4.29
N GLU A 83 17.31 -1.32 3.18
CA GLU A 83 16.08 -0.71 2.64
C GLU A 83 15.05 -1.75 2.20
N TYR A 84 15.46 -2.86 1.57
CA TYR A 84 14.53 -3.94 1.24
C TYR A 84 13.98 -4.65 2.48
N GLN A 85 14.74 -4.70 3.58
CA GLN A 85 14.23 -5.24 4.85
C GLN A 85 13.19 -4.29 5.45
N LEU A 86 13.48 -2.99 5.49
CA LEU A 86 12.52 -1.97 5.93
C LEU A 86 11.25 -1.99 5.08
N CYS A 87 11.37 -2.21 3.77
CA CYS A 87 10.23 -2.40 2.90
C CYS A 87 9.35 -3.58 3.35
N LEU A 88 9.93 -4.71 3.75
CA LEU A 88 9.17 -5.88 4.24
C LEU A 88 8.55 -5.64 5.62
N ASP A 89 9.27 -4.95 6.49
CA ASP A 89 8.80 -4.59 7.84
C ASP A 89 7.63 -3.59 7.77
N ALA A 90 7.57 -2.77 6.71
CA ALA A 90 6.51 -1.82 6.42
C ALA A 90 5.21 -2.43 5.85
N HIS A 91 5.07 -3.77 5.87
CA HIS A 91 3.91 -4.50 5.36
C HIS A 91 3.52 -4.15 3.91
N PRO A 92 4.40 -4.44 2.93
CA PRO A 92 4.14 -4.16 1.53
C PRO A 92 3.00 -5.03 0.98
N ASP A 93 2.50 -4.65 -0.20
CA ASP A 93 1.68 -5.56 -0.99
C ASP A 93 2.46 -6.83 -1.38
N ALA A 94 1.73 -7.87 -1.80
CA ALA A 94 2.34 -9.17 -2.11
C ALA A 94 3.39 -9.07 -3.23
N THR A 95 3.18 -8.16 -4.19
CA THR A 95 4.06 -7.95 -5.34
C THR A 95 5.40 -7.35 -4.91
N THR A 96 5.36 -6.24 -4.17
CA THR A 96 6.54 -5.54 -3.66
C THR A 96 7.27 -6.41 -2.64
N ALA A 97 6.54 -7.15 -1.79
CA ALA A 97 7.11 -8.14 -0.88
C ALA A 97 7.92 -9.20 -1.65
N GLY A 98 7.32 -9.77 -2.71
CA GLY A 98 7.96 -10.78 -3.55
C GLY A 98 9.21 -10.27 -4.26
N TYR A 99 9.18 -9.02 -4.75
CA TYR A 99 10.37 -8.38 -5.33
C TYR A 99 11.47 -8.20 -4.29
N CYS A 100 11.16 -7.69 -3.10
CA CYS A 100 12.15 -7.52 -2.03
C CYS A 100 12.77 -8.85 -1.61
N GLN A 101 11.95 -9.89 -1.40
CA GLN A 101 12.42 -11.23 -1.04
C GLN A 101 13.34 -11.83 -2.12
N THR A 102 12.97 -11.68 -3.39
CA THR A 102 13.78 -12.16 -4.51
C THR A 102 15.15 -11.48 -4.54
N ILE A 103 15.18 -10.16 -4.36
CA ILE A 103 16.43 -9.39 -4.37
C ILE A 103 17.29 -9.72 -3.15
N LEU A 104 16.68 -9.79 -1.95
CA LEU A 104 17.36 -10.19 -0.71
C LEU A 104 17.96 -11.59 -0.81
N GLY A 105 17.24 -12.54 -1.42
CA GLY A 105 17.74 -13.89 -1.69
C GLY A 105 18.98 -13.88 -2.59
N LYS A 106 18.96 -13.11 -3.69
CA LYS A 106 20.12 -12.94 -4.59
C LYS A 106 21.31 -12.32 -3.86
N LEU A 107 21.07 -11.30 -3.04
CA LEU A 107 22.11 -10.62 -2.25
C LEU A 107 22.68 -11.51 -1.13
N GLY A 108 21.87 -12.41 -0.58
CA GLY A 108 22.32 -13.41 0.39
C GLY A 108 23.22 -14.47 -0.24
N SER A 109 22.84 -15.01 -1.40
CA SER A 109 23.59 -16.06 -2.09
C SER A 109 24.92 -15.57 -2.67
N ALA A 110 25.01 -14.29 -3.07
CA ALA A 110 26.25 -13.69 -3.57
C ALA A 110 27.37 -13.61 -2.52
N ARG A 111 27.04 -13.72 -1.22
CA ARG A 111 28.00 -13.58 -0.11
C ARG A 111 28.67 -14.90 0.31
N SER A 112 28.31 -16.04 -0.28
CA SER A 112 28.97 -17.33 0.00
C SER A 112 30.35 -17.47 -0.66
N GLY A 113 30.81 -16.49 -1.44
CA GLY A 113 32.08 -16.52 -2.18
C GLY A 113 33.17 -15.54 -1.70
N SER A 114 32.97 -14.77 -0.63
CA SER A 114 34.00 -13.86 -0.14
C SER A 114 34.07 -13.85 1.39
N SER A 115 35.03 -14.58 1.94
CA SER A 115 35.43 -14.50 3.34
C SER A 115 36.51 -13.42 3.54
N SER A 116 36.68 -13.06 4.83
CA SER A 116 37.69 -12.15 5.45
C SER A 116 37.14 -10.74 5.77
N SER A 117 37.16 -10.24 7.02
CA SER A 117 37.87 -10.68 8.23
C SER A 117 37.30 -10.04 9.52
N ALA A 118 37.47 -10.78 10.64
CA ALA A 118 37.52 -10.39 12.06
C ALA A 118 36.23 -9.84 12.73
N ALA A 119 35.81 -10.25 13.93
CA ALA A 119 36.55 -10.82 15.04
C ALA A 119 35.73 -11.88 15.81
N ALA A 120 36.47 -12.76 16.49
CA ALA A 120 36.04 -14.01 17.10
C ALA A 120 35.63 -13.91 18.58
N SER A 121 35.08 -15.04 19.05
CA SER A 121 35.07 -15.62 20.42
C SER A 121 33.72 -15.52 21.14
N THR A 122 33.11 -16.56 21.71
CA THR A 122 33.27 -18.03 21.76
C THR A 122 31.95 -18.61 22.34
N PRO A 123 31.68 -19.93 22.23
CA PRO A 123 30.37 -20.55 22.49
C PRO A 123 30.29 -21.31 23.83
N VAL A 124 29.07 -21.55 24.36
CA VAL A 124 28.81 -22.63 25.33
C VAL A 124 27.42 -23.27 25.12
N ALA A 125 27.45 -24.58 24.85
CA ALA A 125 26.53 -25.70 25.21
C ALA A 125 25.01 -25.47 25.20
N SER A 126 24.18 -26.16 24.40
CA SER A 126 23.84 -27.61 24.38
C SER A 126 22.40 -27.81 24.87
N ALA A 127 21.53 -28.37 24.03
CA ALA A 127 20.75 -29.59 24.32
C ALA A 127 19.61 -29.81 23.30
N SER A 128 19.79 -30.85 22.50
CA SER A 128 18.84 -31.91 22.14
C SER A 128 17.39 -31.63 21.72
N THR A 129 17.15 -31.90 20.43
CA THR A 129 16.23 -32.92 19.87
C THR A 129 14.80 -33.03 20.42
N VAL A 130 13.84 -32.65 19.58
CA VAL A 130 12.59 -33.35 19.16
C VAL A 130 11.91 -32.41 18.14
N ALA A 131 11.19 -32.80 17.11
CA ALA A 131 10.81 -34.06 16.51
C ALA A 131 10.37 -33.71 15.07
N GLU A 132 10.47 -34.68 14.16
CA GLU A 132 9.79 -34.62 12.87
C GLU A 132 8.28 -34.43 13.09
N ALA A 133 7.70 -33.48 12.36
CA ALA A 133 6.28 -33.43 12.04
C ALA A 133 6.15 -32.98 10.58
N ASP A 134 6.54 -33.89 9.69
CA ASP A 134 6.11 -33.92 8.30
C ASP A 134 4.60 -34.19 8.29
N GLY A 135 3.82 -33.26 7.72
CA GLY A 135 2.35 -33.35 7.72
C GLY A 135 1.56 -32.03 7.76
N GLY A 136 2.22 -30.86 7.68
CA GLY A 136 1.56 -29.54 7.85
C GLY A 136 1.29 -28.72 6.58
N GLN A 137 1.95 -29.00 5.46
CA GLN A 137 2.00 -28.05 4.33
C GLN A 137 0.68 -27.91 3.55
N SER A 138 -0.13 -28.98 3.44
CA SER A 138 -1.37 -28.98 2.66
C SER A 138 -2.49 -28.12 3.29
N GLY A 139 -2.58 -28.12 4.62
CA GLY A 139 -3.60 -27.33 5.34
C GLY A 139 -3.27 -25.83 5.40
N GLU A 140 -1.99 -25.47 5.42
CA GLU A 140 -1.55 -24.08 5.51
C GLU A 140 -1.72 -23.35 4.17
N ALA A 141 -1.44 -24.02 3.04
CA ALA A 141 -1.69 -23.52 1.70
C ALA A 141 -3.20 -23.23 1.48
N ALA A 142 -4.07 -24.14 1.90
CA ALA A 142 -5.53 -23.96 1.81
C ALA A 142 -6.03 -22.78 2.66
N LYS A 143 -5.50 -22.62 3.88
CA LYS A 143 -5.82 -21.47 4.75
C LYS A 143 -5.39 -20.14 4.14
N ARG A 144 -4.21 -20.08 3.51
CA ARG A 144 -3.69 -18.87 2.84
C ARG A 144 -4.54 -18.50 1.62
N LYS A 145 -4.90 -19.47 0.78
CA LYS A 145 -5.81 -19.26 -0.37
C LYS A 145 -7.17 -18.73 0.11
N LYS A 146 -7.73 -19.34 1.16
CA LYS A 146 -9.00 -18.89 1.76
C LYS A 146 -8.91 -17.44 2.24
N LEU A 147 -7.86 -17.08 2.98
CA LEU A 147 -7.68 -15.73 3.51
C LEU A 147 -7.60 -14.68 2.39
N ILE A 148 -6.92 -14.98 1.28
CA ILE A 148 -6.82 -14.09 0.11
C ILE A 148 -8.20 -13.86 -0.51
N MET A 149 -8.96 -14.94 -0.73
CA MET A 149 -10.30 -14.83 -1.29
C MET A 149 -11.27 -14.11 -0.36
N ASP A 150 -11.18 -14.35 0.95
CA ASP A 150 -12.02 -13.67 1.96
C ASP A 150 -11.73 -12.16 1.99
N LYS A 151 -10.45 -11.77 1.93
CA LYS A 151 -10.04 -10.36 1.86
C LYS A 151 -10.50 -9.69 0.56
N ALA A 152 -10.33 -10.38 -0.58
CA ALA A 152 -10.82 -9.89 -1.87
C ALA A 152 -12.34 -9.70 -1.86
N ASN A 153 -13.09 -10.64 -1.29
CA ASN A 153 -14.54 -10.55 -1.16
C ASN A 153 -14.97 -9.39 -0.25
N GLN A 154 -14.24 -9.12 0.83
CA GLN A 154 -14.49 -7.97 1.70
C GLN A 154 -14.29 -6.64 0.94
N GLU A 155 -13.23 -6.55 0.13
CA GLU A 155 -12.93 -5.35 -0.67
C GLU A 155 -13.96 -5.14 -1.79
N ILE A 156 -14.38 -6.22 -2.46
CA ILE A 156 -15.46 -6.20 -3.45
C ILE A 156 -16.78 -5.74 -2.82
N ALA A 157 -17.09 -6.21 -1.61
CA ALA A 157 -18.29 -5.79 -0.88
C ALA A 157 -18.23 -4.30 -0.52
N ALA A 158 -17.06 -3.80 -0.09
CA ALA A 158 -16.86 -2.39 0.20
C ALA A 158 -17.03 -1.52 -1.07
N LEU A 159 -16.42 -1.91 -2.19
CA LEU A 159 -16.57 -1.21 -3.47
C LEU A 159 -18.01 -1.23 -4.00
N SER A 160 -18.73 -2.34 -3.79
CA SER A 160 -20.14 -2.45 -4.17
C SER A 160 -21.01 -1.51 -3.34
N ALA A 161 -20.72 -1.38 -2.04
CA ALA A 161 -21.40 -0.44 -1.15
C ALA A 161 -21.08 1.02 -1.53
N GLU A 162 -19.83 1.33 -1.85
CA GLU A 162 -19.39 2.65 -2.31
C GLU A 162 -20.04 3.02 -3.66
N CYS A 163 -20.12 2.07 -4.59
CA CYS A 163 -20.84 2.24 -5.85
C CYS A 163 -22.30 2.60 -5.59
N LYS A 164 -22.98 1.85 -4.71
CA LYS A 164 -24.37 2.12 -4.34
C LYS A 164 -24.52 3.50 -3.69
N GLU A 165 -23.64 3.85 -2.75
CA GLU A 165 -23.64 5.14 -2.09
C GLU A 165 -23.41 6.30 -3.06
N ARG A 166 -22.51 6.15 -4.03
CA ARG A 166 -22.26 7.14 -5.09
C ARG A 166 -23.47 7.31 -6.00
N MET A 167 -24.17 6.23 -6.29
CA MET A 167 -25.39 6.22 -7.11
C MET A 167 -26.60 6.80 -6.37
N GLU A 168 -26.65 6.68 -5.03
CA GLU A 168 -27.71 7.23 -4.19
C GLU A 168 -27.46 8.68 -3.77
N LYS A 169 -26.21 9.06 -3.50
CA LYS A 169 -25.90 10.38 -2.94
C LYS A 169 -25.97 11.51 -3.96
N GLY A 170 -25.80 11.23 -5.26
CA GLY A 170 -26.06 12.19 -6.34
C GLY A 170 -25.63 13.63 -6.05
N ASN A 171 -24.55 13.85 -5.29
CA ASN A 171 -24.01 15.16 -4.95
C ASN A 171 -22.78 14.97 -4.04
N GLY A 172 -21.61 15.35 -4.54
CA GLY A 172 -20.37 15.30 -3.77
C GLY A 172 -19.10 15.61 -4.58
N SER A 173 -19.14 15.47 -5.91
CA SER A 173 -17.94 15.63 -6.76
C SER A 173 -18.15 16.43 -8.06
N GLY A 174 -19.31 17.08 -8.26
CA GLY A 174 -19.56 17.90 -9.45
C GLY A 174 -20.14 17.14 -10.66
N GLU A 175 -20.76 15.99 -10.46
CA GLU A 175 -21.55 15.29 -11.49
C GLU A 175 -22.94 15.93 -11.62
N THR A 176 -23.35 16.28 -12.86
CA THR A 176 -24.58 17.00 -13.19
C THR A 176 -25.82 16.15 -12.87
N THR A 177 -26.63 16.53 -11.88
CA THR A 177 -27.95 15.91 -11.67
C THR A 177 -28.97 16.53 -12.62
N HIS A 178 -29.83 15.70 -13.23
CA HIS A 178 -30.88 16.18 -14.13
C HIS A 178 -32.24 16.20 -13.44
N LYS A 179 -33.08 17.16 -13.83
CA LYS A 179 -34.45 17.32 -13.33
C LYS A 179 -35.37 16.35 -14.07
N TYR A 180 -35.91 15.36 -13.37
CA TYR A 180 -36.89 14.42 -13.90
C TYR A 180 -38.28 14.75 -13.35
N ILE A 181 -39.29 14.82 -14.21
CA ILE A 181 -40.69 15.00 -13.82
C ILE A 181 -41.39 13.65 -13.96
N LYS A 182 -41.86 13.11 -12.84
CA LYS A 182 -42.62 11.86 -12.82
C LYS A 182 -44.01 12.07 -13.44
N PRO A 183 -44.71 10.98 -13.87
CA PRO A 183 -46.06 11.07 -14.44
C PRO A 183 -47.11 11.68 -13.49
N ASP A 184 -46.86 11.65 -12.19
CA ASP A 184 -47.68 12.28 -11.14
C ASP A 184 -47.39 13.78 -10.96
N GLY A 185 -46.47 14.36 -11.75
CA GLY A 185 -46.06 15.76 -11.69
C GLY A 185 -44.95 16.05 -10.68
N SER A 186 -44.49 15.06 -9.90
CA SER A 186 -43.43 15.28 -8.91
C SER A 186 -42.04 15.41 -9.56
N VAL A 187 -41.23 16.33 -9.06
CA VAL A 187 -39.87 16.58 -9.55
C VAL A 187 -38.87 15.82 -8.69
N ILE A 188 -38.02 15.01 -9.32
CA ILE A 188 -36.86 14.39 -8.69
C ILE A 188 -35.57 14.85 -9.37
N TYR A 189 -34.49 14.92 -8.61
CA TYR A 189 -33.14 15.13 -9.12
C TYR A 189 -32.40 13.81 -9.00
N ASP A 190 -31.95 13.27 -10.14
CA ASP A 190 -31.25 11.98 -10.19
C ASP A 190 -30.09 12.09 -11.19
N LEU A 191 -29.13 11.17 -11.07
CA LEU A 191 -28.09 10.97 -12.06
C LEU A 191 -28.71 10.47 -13.37
N ASP A 192 -28.22 10.99 -14.49
CA ASP A 192 -28.61 10.47 -15.79
C ASP A 192 -28.29 8.99 -15.94
N PRO A 193 -29.13 8.22 -16.68
CA PRO A 193 -28.86 6.82 -16.95
C PRO A 193 -27.47 6.56 -17.52
N GLU A 194 -26.92 7.49 -18.31
CA GLU A 194 -25.57 7.39 -18.88
C GLU A 194 -24.49 7.52 -17.80
N THR A 195 -24.61 8.51 -16.90
CA THR A 195 -23.69 8.73 -15.77
C THR A 195 -23.77 7.55 -14.79
N ARG A 196 -24.97 7.06 -14.51
CA ARG A 196 -25.22 5.86 -13.71
C ARG A 196 -24.54 4.62 -14.30
N ALA A 197 -24.66 4.43 -15.62
CA ALA A 197 -24.00 3.33 -16.33
C ALA A 197 -22.47 3.48 -16.34
N ALA A 198 -21.94 4.70 -16.45
CA ALA A 198 -20.51 4.98 -16.40
C ALA A 198 -19.91 4.66 -15.03
N ILE A 199 -20.56 5.11 -13.95
CA ILE A 199 -20.17 4.79 -12.57
C ILE A 199 -20.19 3.27 -12.37
N GLN A 200 -21.31 2.62 -12.72
CA GLN A 200 -21.41 1.17 -12.58
C GLN A 200 -20.31 0.43 -13.35
N LYS A 201 -19.99 0.87 -14.57
CA LYS A 201 -18.93 0.29 -15.40
C LYS A 201 -17.56 0.47 -14.76
N GLU A 202 -17.27 1.64 -14.19
CA GLU A 202 -16.01 1.93 -13.48
C GLU A 202 -15.81 0.98 -12.29
N TYR A 203 -16.83 0.83 -11.44
CA TYR A 203 -16.75 -0.05 -10.27
C TYR A 203 -16.71 -1.54 -10.66
N ASN A 204 -17.42 -1.95 -11.70
CA ASN A 204 -17.32 -3.31 -12.23
C ASN A 204 -15.88 -3.63 -12.69
N GLN A 205 -15.22 -2.70 -13.41
CA GLN A 205 -13.82 -2.88 -13.81
C GLN A 205 -12.87 -2.99 -12.61
N LYS A 206 -13.11 -2.25 -11.52
CA LYS A 206 -12.33 -2.35 -10.29
C LYS A 206 -12.54 -3.70 -9.60
N ILE A 207 -13.79 -4.16 -9.50
CA ILE A 207 -14.16 -5.45 -8.91
C ILE A 207 -13.52 -6.61 -9.68
N ASP A 208 -13.58 -6.58 -11.01
CA ASP A 208 -13.01 -7.63 -11.86
C ASP A 208 -11.49 -7.75 -11.67
N LYS A 209 -10.79 -6.62 -11.59
CA LYS A 209 -9.34 -6.61 -11.29
C LYS A 209 -9.00 -7.23 -9.94
N ILE A 210 -9.80 -6.96 -8.90
CA ILE A 210 -9.59 -7.54 -7.57
C ILE A 210 -9.78 -9.05 -7.61
N ARG A 211 -10.83 -9.54 -8.29
CA ARG A 211 -11.06 -10.97 -8.48
C ARG A 211 -9.90 -11.64 -9.20
N GLU A 212 -9.46 -11.08 -10.33
CA GLU A 212 -8.35 -11.62 -11.12
C GLU A 212 -7.06 -11.68 -10.31
N MET A 213 -6.75 -10.63 -9.56
CA MET A 213 -5.56 -10.58 -8.69
C MET A 213 -5.63 -11.60 -7.55
N ALA A 214 -6.79 -11.81 -6.94
CA ALA A 214 -6.98 -12.81 -5.89
C ALA A 214 -6.83 -14.24 -6.41
N GLU A 215 -7.41 -14.53 -7.57
CA GLU A 215 -7.25 -15.82 -8.26
C GLU A 215 -5.79 -16.06 -8.68
N TYR A 216 -5.13 -15.04 -9.19
CA TYR A 216 -3.71 -15.09 -9.53
C TYR A 216 -2.89 -15.44 -8.28
N GLN A 217 -3.06 -14.72 -7.17
CA GLN A 217 -2.37 -15.00 -5.91
C GLN A 217 -2.63 -16.43 -5.41
N CYS A 218 -3.86 -16.94 -5.55
CA CYS A 218 -4.19 -18.32 -5.18
C CYS A 218 -3.48 -19.38 -6.04
N LYS A 219 -3.24 -19.09 -7.34
CA LYS A 219 -2.51 -20.00 -8.25
C LYS A 219 -1.04 -20.18 -7.87
N PHE A 220 -0.39 -19.19 -7.24
CA PHE A 220 1.03 -19.24 -6.86
C PHE A 220 1.30 -19.81 -5.46
N ILE A 221 0.25 -20.17 -4.71
CA ILE A 221 0.40 -20.83 -3.41
C ILE A 221 0.52 -22.34 -3.61
N LYS A 222 1.74 -22.86 -3.35
CA LYS A 222 2.08 -24.29 -3.33
C LYS A 222 1.59 -24.96 -2.05
#